data_AF-A0A9D9GIU0-F1
#
_entry.id   AF-A0A9D9GIU0-F1
#
_cell.length_a   1.000
_cell.length_b   1.000
_cell.length_c   1.000
_cell.angle_alpha   90.00
_cell.angle_beta   90.00
_cell.angle_gamma   90.00
#
_symmetry.space_group_name_H-M   'P 1'
#
loop_
_entity.id
_entity.type
_entity.pdbx_description
1 polymer ?
#
loop_
_entity_poly.entity_id
_entity_poly.type
_entity_poly.pdbx_seq_one_letter_code
_entity_poly.pdbx_strand_id
1 'polypeptide(L)'
;MKHYLAAALAAVLTCLTGCSTEDAFQILGMEDLITVRGNTFVNDANTVFTIQEDKTDGNWEDGARYLVLLDVLDKDLHVRVLARAKCNILAAAPDQAQYSFTDPVVIPNQSVSGGYLNLQLNWYYTQANKDAHKFYAVWKTLETKEIVITLYHEGLGENPVEMDQENLKKASAIYCIPLEGIVSPDGPRQKLSLVYHALAQDKETGELKIQERTYMIYDGTIVL
;
A
#
# COMPACT_ATOMS: atom_id res chain seq x y z
N MET A 1 6.78 -14.31 7.84
CA MET A 1 6.61 -15.13 6.62
C MET A 1 5.14 -15.48 6.44
N LYS A 2 4.44 -14.73 5.60
CA LYS A 2 3.19 -15.14 4.94
C LYS A 2 3.27 -14.60 3.52
N HIS A 3 3.73 -15.43 2.59
CA HIS A 3 3.68 -15.15 1.16
C HIS A 3 2.29 -15.54 0.66
N TYR A 4 1.31 -14.65 0.81
CA TYR A 4 -0.02 -14.84 0.23
C TYR A 4 -0.54 -13.48 -0.24
N LEU A 5 -0.10 -13.03 -1.40
CA LEU A 5 -0.80 -11.96 -2.12
C LEU A 5 -0.71 -12.15 -3.64
N ALA A 6 0.33 -12.79 -4.16
CA ALA A 6 0.47 -13.06 -5.60
C ALA A 6 -0.04 -14.44 -6.07
N ALA A 7 -0.45 -15.33 -5.16
CA ALA A 7 -0.80 -16.72 -5.49
C ALA A 7 -2.31 -17.01 -5.54
N ALA A 8 -3.17 -16.06 -5.19
CA ALA A 8 -4.61 -16.30 -5.09
C ALA A 8 -5.26 -16.51 -6.48
N LEU A 9 -4.78 -15.84 -7.53
CA LEU A 9 -5.37 -15.99 -8.87
C LEU A 9 -4.89 -17.28 -9.59
N ALA A 10 -3.67 -17.76 -9.31
CA ALA A 10 -3.12 -18.96 -9.94
C ALA A 10 -3.56 -20.27 -9.26
N ALA A 11 -3.97 -20.23 -7.98
CA ALA A 11 -4.31 -21.43 -7.21
C ALA A 11 -5.80 -21.84 -7.25
N VAL A 12 -6.69 -21.04 -7.84
CA VAL A 12 -8.13 -21.37 -7.92
C VAL A 12 -8.46 -22.24 -9.15
N LEU A 13 -7.49 -22.58 -10.00
CA LEU A 13 -7.73 -23.30 -11.26
C LEU A 13 -7.76 -24.84 -11.17
N THR A 14 -7.66 -25.44 -9.98
CA THR A 14 -7.69 -26.92 -9.85
C THR A 14 -8.60 -27.39 -8.73
N CYS A 15 -9.87 -27.66 -9.07
CA CYS A 15 -10.61 -28.89 -8.74
C CYS A 15 -12.12 -28.68 -8.92
N LEU A 16 -12.66 -28.94 -10.12
CA LEU A 16 -14.06 -29.33 -10.29
C LEU A 16 -14.18 -30.37 -11.42
N THR A 17 -13.95 -31.63 -11.08
CA THR A 17 -14.46 -32.77 -11.86
C THR A 17 -15.53 -33.45 -11.01
N GLY A 18 -16.80 -33.15 -11.28
CA GLY A 18 -17.93 -33.83 -10.64
C GLY A 18 -19.27 -33.14 -10.85
N CYS A 19 -20.02 -33.59 -11.87
CA CYS A 19 -21.47 -33.46 -12.08
C CYS A 19 -22.13 -32.06 -12.08
N SER A 20 -22.35 -31.55 -13.29
CA SER A 20 -23.42 -30.64 -13.76
C SER A 20 -24.04 -29.63 -12.77
N THR A 21 -23.50 -28.42 -12.78
CA THR A 21 -24.25 -27.21 -13.18
C THR A 21 -23.29 -26.36 -13.99
N GLU A 22 -23.62 -26.03 -15.23
CA GLU A 22 -23.09 -24.79 -15.80
C GLU A 22 -23.54 -23.64 -14.87
N ASP A 23 -22.65 -22.68 -14.66
CA ASP A 23 -22.96 -21.31 -14.21
C ASP A 23 -23.19 -21.02 -12.72
N ALA A 24 -22.13 -21.14 -11.92
CA ALA A 24 -21.91 -20.18 -10.83
C ALA A 24 -20.41 -19.97 -10.60
N PHE A 25 -19.74 -19.20 -11.46
CA PHE A 25 -18.45 -18.63 -11.10
C PHE A 25 -18.73 -17.37 -10.28
N GLN A 26 -18.48 -17.43 -8.98
CA GLN A 26 -18.58 -16.26 -8.13
C GLN A 26 -17.45 -16.26 -7.11
N ILE A 27 -16.73 -15.14 -7.00
CA ILE A 27 -15.74 -14.89 -5.96
C ILE A 27 -16.29 -13.76 -5.10
N LEU A 28 -16.46 -13.98 -3.81
CA LEU A 28 -17.07 -12.99 -2.91
C LEU A 28 -16.02 -12.35 -2.00
N GLY A 29 -16.14 -11.06 -1.75
CA GLY A 29 -15.34 -10.33 -0.76
C GLY A 29 -13.84 -10.29 -1.05
N MET A 30 -13.46 -10.14 -2.32
CA MET A 30 -12.07 -9.97 -2.74
C MET A 30 -11.60 -8.54 -2.48
N GLU A 31 -10.46 -8.40 -1.80
CA GLU A 31 -9.75 -7.13 -1.67
C GLU A 31 -8.68 -7.02 -2.75
N ASP A 32 -8.66 -5.89 -3.49
CA ASP A 32 -7.66 -5.68 -4.54
C ASP A 32 -7.28 -4.20 -4.70
N LEU A 33 -6.07 -3.96 -5.17
CA LEU A 33 -5.59 -2.64 -5.59
C LEU A 33 -5.88 -2.46 -7.06
N ILE A 34 -6.66 -1.43 -7.38
CA ILE A 34 -7.08 -1.13 -8.75
C ILE A 34 -6.70 0.29 -9.16
N THR A 35 -6.55 0.47 -10.46
CA THR A 35 -6.54 1.77 -11.14
C THR A 35 -7.77 1.89 -12.01
N VAL A 36 -8.48 3.01 -11.92
CA VAL A 36 -9.67 3.28 -12.74
C VAL A 36 -9.24 3.62 -14.16
N ARG A 37 -9.91 3.03 -15.15
CA ARG A 37 -9.75 3.31 -16.59
C ARG A 37 -11.13 3.41 -17.24
N GLY A 38 -11.68 4.62 -17.31
CA GLY A 38 -13.06 4.85 -17.76
C GLY A 38 -14.05 4.06 -16.90
N ASN A 39 -14.73 3.09 -17.49
CA ASN A 39 -15.74 2.26 -16.81
C ASN A 39 -15.20 0.91 -16.30
N THR A 40 -13.89 0.69 -16.37
CA THR A 40 -13.25 -0.55 -15.90
C THR A 40 -12.25 -0.30 -14.80
N PHE A 41 -11.97 -1.34 -14.03
CA PHE A 41 -10.87 -1.39 -13.09
C PHE A 41 -9.76 -2.27 -13.64
N VAL A 42 -8.53 -1.81 -13.52
CA VAL A 42 -7.35 -2.61 -13.85
C VAL A 42 -6.57 -2.83 -12.56
N ASN A 43 -6.42 -4.08 -12.13
CA ASN A 43 -5.61 -4.38 -10.96
C ASN A 43 -4.12 -4.43 -11.26
N ASP A 44 -3.30 -4.58 -10.22
CA ASP A 44 -1.85 -4.65 -10.35
C ASP A 44 -1.33 -5.88 -11.12
N ALA A 45 -2.19 -6.87 -11.38
CA ALA A 45 -1.91 -8.02 -12.25
C ALA A 45 -2.40 -7.82 -13.70
N ASN A 46 -2.79 -6.59 -14.06
CA ASN A 46 -3.38 -6.22 -15.36
C ASN A 46 -4.71 -6.93 -15.68
N THR A 47 -5.39 -7.47 -14.67
CA THR A 47 -6.74 -8.02 -14.82
C THR A 47 -7.72 -6.87 -14.94
N VAL A 48 -8.60 -6.94 -15.94
CA VAL A 48 -9.61 -5.92 -16.21
C VAL A 48 -10.96 -6.40 -15.69
N PHE A 49 -11.55 -5.63 -14.78
CA PHE A 49 -12.89 -5.85 -14.26
C PHE A 49 -13.85 -4.84 -14.85
N THR A 50 -15.06 -5.28 -15.21
CA THR A 50 -16.13 -4.40 -15.67
C THR A 50 -17.12 -4.18 -14.53
N ILE A 51 -17.36 -2.91 -14.16
CA ILE A 51 -18.25 -2.59 -13.04
C ILE A 51 -19.69 -2.85 -13.48
N GLN A 52 -20.37 -3.79 -12.84
CA GLN A 52 -21.78 -4.10 -13.10
C GLN A 52 -22.68 -3.55 -12.00
N GLU A 53 -22.22 -3.61 -10.75
CA GLU A 53 -22.92 -3.04 -9.60
C GLU A 53 -21.94 -2.25 -8.73
N ASP A 54 -22.40 -1.12 -8.20
CA ASP A 54 -21.62 -0.33 -7.25
C ASP A 54 -22.50 0.00 -6.03
N LYS A 55 -22.10 -0.49 -4.85
CA LYS A 55 -22.76 -0.22 -3.57
C LYS A 55 -22.13 0.98 -2.83
N THR A 56 -21.15 1.63 -3.45
CA THR A 56 -20.55 2.87 -2.97
C THR A 56 -21.29 4.08 -3.55
N ASP A 57 -20.72 5.27 -3.43
CA ASP A 57 -21.26 6.52 -3.98
C ASP A 57 -21.03 6.69 -5.50
N GLY A 58 -20.35 5.76 -6.17
CA GLY A 58 -20.27 5.70 -7.64
C GLY A 58 -19.31 6.70 -8.32
N ASN A 59 -18.68 7.60 -7.57
CA ASN A 59 -17.83 8.66 -8.13
C ASN A 59 -16.38 8.17 -8.31
N TRP A 60 -16.05 7.58 -9.45
CA TRP A 60 -14.69 7.12 -9.75
C TRP A 60 -13.92 8.13 -10.57
N GLU A 61 -12.75 8.50 -10.07
CA GLU A 61 -11.82 9.38 -10.79
C GLU A 61 -10.95 8.55 -11.72
N ASP A 62 -11.01 8.86 -13.03
CA ASP A 62 -10.19 8.18 -14.02
C ASP A 62 -8.70 8.33 -13.70
N GLY A 63 -7.98 7.22 -13.74
CA GLY A 63 -6.57 7.12 -13.38
C GLY A 63 -6.23 7.17 -11.89
N ALA A 64 -7.20 7.38 -11.00
CA ALA A 64 -6.96 7.25 -9.57
C ALA A 64 -6.84 5.77 -9.14
N ARG A 65 -6.11 5.54 -8.05
CA ARG A 65 -5.93 4.22 -7.43
C ARG A 65 -6.81 4.06 -6.20
N TYR A 66 -7.33 2.86 -6.02
CA TYR A 66 -8.18 2.50 -4.88
C TYR A 66 -7.82 1.11 -4.37
N LEU A 67 -7.93 0.92 -3.06
CA LEU A 67 -8.21 -0.40 -2.51
C LEU A 67 -9.72 -0.60 -2.55
N VAL A 68 -10.16 -1.71 -3.12
CA VAL A 68 -11.57 -2.03 -3.26
C VAL A 68 -11.87 -3.37 -2.61
N LEU A 69 -13.06 -3.48 -2.03
CA LEU A 69 -13.68 -4.76 -1.67
C LEU A 69 -14.76 -5.04 -2.70
N LEU A 70 -14.68 -6.16 -3.41
CA LEU A 70 -15.59 -6.49 -4.50
C LEU A 70 -15.96 -7.98 -4.56
N ASP A 71 -17.08 -8.26 -5.21
CA ASP A 71 -17.45 -9.59 -5.66
C ASP A 71 -17.22 -9.70 -7.17
N VAL A 72 -16.62 -10.80 -7.64
CA VAL A 72 -16.60 -11.17 -9.06
C VAL A 72 -17.81 -12.05 -9.33
N LEU A 73 -18.68 -11.59 -10.23
CA LEU A 73 -20.03 -12.13 -10.43
C LEU A 73 -20.10 -13.25 -11.47
N ASP A 74 -19.17 -13.26 -12.43
CA ASP A 74 -19.11 -14.24 -13.50
C ASP A 74 -17.70 -14.33 -14.13
N LYS A 75 -17.57 -15.22 -15.11
CA LYS A 75 -16.30 -15.53 -15.80
C LYS A 75 -15.81 -14.38 -16.69
N ASP A 76 -16.68 -13.43 -17.04
CA ASP A 76 -16.33 -12.25 -17.83
C ASP A 76 -15.80 -11.12 -16.94
N LEU A 77 -15.60 -11.41 -15.64
CA LEU A 77 -15.05 -10.50 -14.65
C LEU A 77 -15.91 -9.25 -14.44
N HIS A 78 -17.23 -9.41 -14.57
CA HIS A 78 -18.16 -8.42 -14.05
C HIS A 78 -18.08 -8.38 -12.53
N VAL A 79 -18.06 -7.18 -11.96
CA VAL A 79 -17.89 -7.00 -10.51
C VAL A 79 -19.01 -6.21 -9.86
N ARG A 80 -19.29 -6.56 -8.60
CA ARG A 80 -20.02 -5.73 -7.65
C ARG A 80 -19.05 -5.12 -6.66
N VAL A 81 -18.98 -3.80 -6.60
CA VAL A 81 -18.16 -3.09 -5.61
C VAL A 81 -18.93 -2.92 -4.31
N LEU A 82 -18.32 -3.30 -3.19
CA LEU A 82 -18.93 -3.25 -1.86
C LEU A 82 -18.39 -2.09 -1.02
N ALA A 83 -17.08 -1.84 -1.11
CA ALA A 83 -16.42 -0.75 -0.41
C ALA A 83 -15.18 -0.28 -1.18
N ARG A 84 -14.73 0.95 -0.89
CA ARG A 84 -13.55 1.54 -1.50
C ARG A 84 -12.81 2.46 -0.54
N ALA A 85 -11.50 2.55 -0.72
CA ALA A 85 -10.64 3.55 -0.10
C ALA A 85 -9.69 4.10 -1.17
N LYS A 86 -9.70 5.42 -1.36
CA LYS A 86 -8.79 6.07 -2.30
C LYS A 86 -7.35 5.98 -1.78
N CYS A 87 -6.43 5.56 -2.64
CA CYS A 87 -5.01 5.56 -2.32
C CYS A 87 -4.43 6.97 -2.49
N ASN A 88 -3.53 7.36 -1.59
CA ASN A 88 -2.75 8.57 -1.73
C ASN A 88 -1.52 8.30 -2.60
N ILE A 89 -1.36 9.04 -3.69
CA ILE A 89 -0.14 8.96 -4.49
C ILE A 89 0.94 9.82 -3.83
N LEU A 90 2.05 9.19 -3.44
CA LEU A 90 3.16 9.87 -2.80
C LEU A 90 4.36 9.87 -3.74
N ALA A 91 4.55 10.99 -4.44
CA ALA A 91 5.72 11.16 -5.29
C ALA A 91 7.00 11.13 -4.44
N ALA A 92 7.99 10.33 -4.86
CA ALA A 92 9.30 10.31 -4.21
C ALA A 92 10.28 11.22 -4.96
N ALA A 93 10.89 12.15 -4.23
CA ALA A 93 11.92 13.04 -4.77
C ALA A 93 13.32 12.39 -4.66
N PRO A 94 14.28 12.70 -5.56
CA PRO A 94 15.66 12.28 -5.35
C PRO A 94 16.25 12.92 -4.07
N ASP A 95 17.24 12.25 -3.45
CA ASP A 95 17.92 12.65 -2.19
C ASP A 95 18.75 13.93 -2.32
N GLN A 96 18.03 15.03 -2.51
CA GLN A 96 18.49 16.41 -2.46
C GLN A 96 17.67 17.23 -1.45
N ALA A 97 16.53 16.67 -0.99
CA ALA A 97 15.65 17.29 -0.01
C ALA A 97 16.05 16.84 1.40
N GLN A 98 16.48 17.79 2.24
CA GLN A 98 16.74 17.52 3.65
C GLN A 98 15.44 17.69 4.43
N TYR A 99 14.87 16.57 4.88
CA TYR A 99 13.79 16.56 5.86
C TYR A 99 14.34 16.12 7.22
N SER A 100 13.90 16.80 8.29
CA SER A 100 14.25 16.46 9.68
C SER A 100 13.08 15.86 10.46
N PHE A 101 11.97 15.56 9.79
CA PHE A 101 10.76 15.03 10.44
C PHE A 101 10.90 13.55 10.77
N THR A 102 10.62 13.18 12.01
CA THR A 102 10.83 11.81 12.51
C THR A 102 9.60 11.23 13.20
N ASP A 103 8.42 11.82 13.00
CA ASP A 103 7.20 11.36 13.68
C ASP A 103 6.90 9.90 13.31
N PRO A 104 6.65 9.02 14.29
CA PRO A 104 6.66 7.59 14.03
C PRO A 104 5.41 7.14 13.26
N VAL A 105 5.61 6.16 12.39
CA VAL A 105 4.54 5.46 11.68
C VAL A 105 4.60 3.96 11.97
N VAL A 106 3.49 3.27 11.74
CA VAL A 106 3.40 1.81 11.74
C VAL A 106 2.97 1.37 10.35
N ILE A 107 3.72 0.43 9.77
CA ILE A 107 3.48 -0.12 8.43
C ILE A 107 3.04 -1.58 8.60
N PRO A 108 1.74 -1.87 8.76
CA PRO A 108 1.27 -3.25 8.90
C PRO A 108 1.37 -4.08 7.62
N ASN A 109 1.32 -3.44 6.45
CA ASN A 109 1.36 -4.12 5.16
C ASN A 109 2.08 -3.27 4.11
N GLN A 110 2.82 -3.95 3.23
CA GLN A 110 3.59 -3.37 2.15
C GLN A 110 3.75 -4.36 1.00
N SER A 111 3.70 -3.87 -0.23
CA SER A 111 3.92 -4.67 -1.43
C SER A 111 4.54 -3.84 -2.55
N VAL A 112 5.20 -4.51 -3.49
CA VAL A 112 5.58 -3.90 -4.78
C VAL A 112 4.75 -4.56 -5.86
N SER A 113 3.90 -3.78 -6.51
CA SER A 113 2.97 -4.28 -7.54
C SER A 113 2.41 -3.12 -8.36
N GLY A 114 2.06 -3.38 -9.63
CA GLY A 114 1.44 -2.40 -10.54
C GLY A 114 2.29 -1.14 -10.79
N GLY A 115 3.60 -1.21 -10.63
CA GLY A 115 4.51 -0.06 -10.74
C GLY A 115 4.64 0.81 -9.47
N TYR A 116 4.13 0.35 -8.32
CA TYR A 116 4.15 1.11 -7.06
C TYR A 116 4.78 0.30 -5.93
N LEU A 117 5.38 1.02 -4.97
CA LEU A 117 5.50 0.56 -3.59
C LEU A 117 4.23 0.96 -2.85
N ASN A 118 3.37 -0.02 -2.55
CA ASN A 118 2.13 0.18 -1.83
C ASN A 118 2.38 0.00 -0.33
N LEU A 119 1.91 0.95 0.47
CA LEU A 119 2.09 1.00 1.91
C LEU A 119 0.76 1.25 2.59
N GLN A 120 0.36 0.37 3.51
CA GLN A 120 -0.64 0.75 4.50
C GLN A 120 0.10 1.47 5.63
N LEU A 121 -0.20 2.76 5.84
CA LEU A 121 0.40 3.56 6.89
C LEU A 121 -0.61 3.79 8.00
N ASN A 122 -0.17 3.56 9.23
CA ASN A 122 -0.88 3.95 10.43
C ASN A 122 -0.04 4.98 11.19
N TRP A 123 -0.69 6.01 11.72
CA TRP A 123 -0.03 7.03 12.52
C TRP A 123 -0.94 7.45 13.67
N TYR A 124 -0.34 8.16 14.62
CA TYR A 124 -1.02 8.69 15.78
C TYR A 124 -1.36 10.16 15.56
N TYR A 125 -2.51 10.59 16.08
CA TYR A 125 -2.93 11.98 16.06
C TYR A 125 -3.78 12.32 17.29
N THR A 126 -3.97 13.60 17.59
CA THR A 126 -4.94 14.06 18.59
C THR A 126 -6.10 14.82 17.96
N GLN A 127 -7.24 14.86 18.66
CA GLN A 127 -8.37 15.66 18.19
C GLN A 127 -8.18 17.17 18.36
N ALA A 128 -7.17 17.59 19.14
CA ALA A 128 -6.90 19.00 19.37
C ALA A 128 -6.22 19.63 18.15
N ASN A 129 -5.34 18.89 17.48
CA ASN A 129 -4.75 19.32 16.22
C ASN A 129 -5.70 18.98 15.06
N LYS A 130 -6.01 19.99 14.23
CA LYS A 130 -6.86 19.83 13.05
C LYS A 130 -6.07 19.90 11.75
N ASP A 131 -4.77 20.17 11.83
CA ASP A 131 -3.92 20.27 10.67
C ASP A 131 -3.61 18.88 10.11
N ALA A 132 -3.51 18.80 8.78
CA ALA A 132 -3.24 17.55 8.12
C ALA A 132 -1.78 17.13 8.31
N HIS A 133 -1.58 15.88 8.70
CA HIS A 133 -0.27 15.24 8.68
C HIS A 133 0.24 15.16 7.25
N LYS A 134 1.56 15.30 7.09
CA LYS A 134 2.20 15.23 5.78
C LYS A 134 3.20 14.09 5.73
N PHE A 135 3.27 13.47 4.57
CA PHE A 135 4.22 12.40 4.28
C PHE A 135 5.06 12.82 3.09
N TYR A 136 6.35 12.51 3.17
CA TYR A 136 7.32 12.78 2.10
C TYR A 136 8.10 11.50 1.85
N ALA A 137 8.37 11.20 0.59
CA ALA A 137 9.26 10.12 0.20
C ALA A 137 10.47 10.70 -0.53
N VAL A 138 11.65 10.20 -0.17
CA VAL A 138 12.91 10.58 -0.81
C VAL A 138 13.64 9.31 -1.23
N TRP A 139 14.32 9.30 -2.37
CA TRP A 139 15.03 8.13 -2.84
C TRP A 139 16.46 8.42 -3.27
N LYS A 140 17.33 7.42 -3.11
CA LYS A 140 18.69 7.41 -3.67
C LYS A 140 19.10 6.03 -4.11
N THR A 141 20.08 5.99 -5.00
CA THR A 141 20.78 4.76 -5.36
C THR A 141 22.15 4.76 -4.68
N LEU A 142 22.42 3.72 -3.90
CA LEU A 142 23.72 3.49 -3.27
C LEU A 142 24.75 2.99 -4.30
N GLU A 143 26.03 3.05 -3.94
CA GLU A 143 27.12 2.48 -4.77
C GLU A 143 26.91 0.98 -5.05
N THR A 144 26.26 0.27 -4.13
CA THR A 144 25.86 -1.14 -4.25
C THR A 144 24.73 -1.38 -5.25
N LYS A 145 24.21 -0.32 -5.89
CA LYS A 145 23.02 -0.30 -6.76
C LYS A 145 21.71 -0.62 -6.04
N GLU A 146 21.72 -0.63 -4.71
CA GLU A 146 20.51 -0.68 -3.90
C GLU A 146 19.80 0.67 -3.95
N ILE A 147 18.49 0.64 -4.15
CA ILE A 147 17.62 1.79 -4.06
C ILE A 147 17.11 1.85 -2.62
N VAL A 148 17.28 3.01 -2.00
CA VAL A 148 16.74 3.30 -0.68
C VAL A 148 15.69 4.38 -0.82
N ILE A 149 14.47 4.09 -0.39
CA ILE A 149 13.39 5.06 -0.23
C ILE A 149 13.27 5.37 1.26
N THR A 150 13.39 6.63 1.65
CA THR A 150 13.16 7.11 3.01
C THR A 150 11.82 7.81 3.09
N LEU A 151 10.96 7.35 4.01
CA LEU A 151 9.68 7.94 4.34
C LEU A 151 9.83 8.87 5.55
N TYR A 152 9.47 10.13 5.35
CA TYR A 152 9.37 11.15 6.39
C TYR A 152 7.91 11.44 6.68
N HIS A 153 7.60 11.63 7.96
CA HIS A 153 6.26 11.96 8.43
C HIS A 153 6.37 13.19 9.33
N GLU A 154 5.65 14.24 8.95
CA GLU A 154 5.46 15.48 9.71
C GLU A 154 4.10 15.39 10.41
N GLY A 155 4.15 14.93 11.65
CA GLY A 155 3.01 14.76 12.55
C GLY A 155 2.75 15.98 13.45
N LEU A 156 3.43 17.11 13.20
CA LEU A 156 3.18 18.39 13.87
C LEU A 156 3.32 18.34 15.40
N GLY A 157 4.26 17.52 15.89
CA GLY A 157 4.50 17.32 17.32
C GLY A 157 3.56 16.31 17.98
N GLU A 158 2.70 15.63 17.20
CA GLU A 158 1.84 14.55 17.69
C GLU A 158 2.61 13.23 17.83
N ASN A 159 3.49 13.19 18.83
CA ASN A 159 4.43 12.11 19.06
C ASN A 159 3.98 11.21 20.24
N PRO A 160 3.71 9.90 20.03
CA PRO A 160 3.33 8.97 21.10
C PRO A 160 4.39 8.76 22.19
N VAL A 161 5.64 9.17 21.98
CA VAL A 161 6.69 9.16 23.01
C VAL A 161 6.51 10.32 24.01
N GLU A 162 5.98 11.45 23.55
CA GLU A 162 5.94 12.71 24.32
C GLU A 162 4.54 13.02 24.85
N MET A 163 3.54 12.25 24.43
CA MET A 163 2.13 12.53 24.70
C MET A 163 1.48 11.47 25.59
N ASP A 164 0.45 11.90 26.32
CA ASP A 164 -0.42 11.01 27.07
C ASP A 164 -1.20 10.09 26.11
N GLN A 165 -1.06 8.78 26.32
CA GLN A 165 -1.66 7.75 25.49
C GLN A 165 -3.19 7.79 25.47
N GLU A 166 -3.84 8.31 26.51
CA GLU A 166 -5.30 8.37 26.59
C GLU A 166 -5.91 9.31 25.53
N ASN A 167 -5.13 10.28 25.04
CA ASN A 167 -5.59 11.27 24.05
C ASN A 167 -5.20 10.93 22.61
N LEU A 168 -4.37 9.90 22.41
CA LEU A 168 -3.88 9.50 21.10
C LEU A 168 -4.88 8.61 20.38
N LYS A 169 -5.22 9.01 19.16
CA LYS A 169 -6.02 8.22 18.22
C LYS A 169 -5.14 7.68 17.11
N LYS A 170 -5.61 6.63 16.45
CA LYS A 170 -4.95 6.03 15.28
C LYS A 170 -5.70 6.40 14.02
N ALA A 171 -4.96 6.84 13.02
CA ALA A 171 -5.44 6.98 11.65
C ALA A 171 -4.75 5.94 10.76
N SER A 172 -5.38 5.60 9.64
CA SER A 172 -4.84 4.67 8.65
C SER A 172 -5.18 5.17 7.25
N ALA A 173 -4.23 5.04 6.34
CA ALA A 173 -4.45 5.26 4.92
C ALA A 173 -3.48 4.43 4.08
N ILE A 174 -3.80 4.30 2.80
CA ILE A 174 -2.96 3.62 1.83
C ILE A 174 -2.21 4.67 1.03
N TYR A 175 -0.89 4.51 0.95
CA TYR A 175 -0.01 5.32 0.16
C TYR A 175 0.64 4.47 -0.93
N CYS A 176 0.65 4.97 -2.16
CA CYS A 176 1.29 4.33 -3.30
C CYS A 176 2.42 5.25 -3.77
N ILE A 177 3.66 4.78 -3.65
CA ILE A 177 4.84 5.49 -4.17
C ILE A 177 5.11 4.97 -5.58
N PRO A 178 4.95 5.79 -6.63
CA PRO A 178 5.31 5.36 -7.99
C PRO A 178 6.79 5.00 -8.06
N LEU A 179 7.11 3.87 -8.69
CA LEU A 179 8.49 3.41 -8.88
C LEU A 179 9.02 3.74 -10.28
N GLU A 180 8.18 4.29 -11.15
CA GLU A 180 8.59 4.81 -12.46
C GLU A 180 9.70 5.85 -12.29
N GLY A 181 10.79 5.69 -13.06
CA GLY A 181 11.97 6.57 -12.98
C GLY A 181 12.87 6.35 -11.76
N ILE A 182 12.46 5.52 -10.80
CA ILE A 182 13.26 5.13 -9.62
C ILE A 182 13.88 3.75 -9.83
N VAL A 183 13.04 2.78 -10.22
CA VAL A 183 13.44 1.41 -10.53
C VAL A 183 13.43 1.22 -12.04
N SER A 184 14.50 0.62 -12.58
CA SER A 184 14.58 0.36 -14.02
C SER A 184 13.83 -0.94 -14.37
N PRO A 185 12.80 -0.91 -15.22
CA PRO A 185 12.06 -2.13 -15.61
C PRO A 185 12.95 -3.13 -16.34
N ASP A 186 13.91 -2.63 -17.13
CA ASP A 186 14.85 -3.44 -17.91
C ASP A 186 16.21 -3.63 -17.23
N GLY A 187 16.32 -3.19 -15.97
CA GLY A 187 17.58 -3.19 -15.22
C GLY A 187 17.93 -4.57 -14.63
N PRO A 188 19.19 -4.79 -14.23
CA PRO A 188 19.51 -5.91 -13.35
C PRO A 188 18.69 -5.81 -12.07
N ARG A 189 18.38 -6.94 -11.42
CA ARG A 189 17.62 -6.96 -10.15
C ARG A 189 18.19 -5.93 -9.17
N GLN A 190 17.37 -4.95 -8.80
CA GLN A 190 17.73 -3.93 -7.82
C GLN A 190 17.15 -4.32 -6.46
N LYS A 191 17.96 -4.19 -5.41
CA LYS A 191 17.46 -4.25 -4.04
C LYS A 191 16.72 -2.95 -3.75
N LEU A 192 15.55 -3.06 -3.13
CA LEU A 192 14.77 -1.92 -2.68
C LEU A 192 14.64 -1.99 -1.16
N SER A 193 15.03 -0.92 -0.49
CA SER A 193 14.88 -0.76 0.96
C SER A 193 14.01 0.43 1.28
N LEU A 194 13.14 0.28 2.28
CA LEU A 194 12.34 1.35 2.86
C LEU A 194 12.88 1.70 4.23
N VAL A 195 13.22 2.96 4.42
CA VAL A 195 13.65 3.53 5.70
C VAL A 195 12.51 4.41 6.24
N TYR A 196 12.18 4.24 7.51
CA TYR A 196 11.12 5.02 8.17
C TYR A 196 11.33 5.06 9.68
N HIS A 197 10.71 6.03 10.35
CA HIS A 197 10.74 6.12 11.82
C HIS A 197 9.55 5.37 12.41
N ALA A 198 9.82 4.47 13.35
CA ALA A 198 8.81 3.64 14.00
C ALA A 198 8.86 3.81 15.51
N LEU A 199 7.70 3.61 16.15
CA LEU A 199 7.64 3.49 17.60
C LEU A 199 8.22 2.13 18.03
N ALA A 200 9.17 2.15 18.96
CA ALA A 200 9.75 0.98 19.58
C ALA A 200 9.56 1.08 21.09
N GLN A 201 9.25 -0.04 21.74
CA GLN A 201 9.24 -0.13 23.19
C GLN A 201 10.56 -0.74 23.67
N ASP A 202 11.21 -0.09 24.62
CA ASP A 202 12.36 -0.63 25.30
C ASP A 202 11.94 -1.85 26.14
N LYS A 203 12.67 -2.96 26.00
CA LYS A 203 12.30 -4.22 26.66
C LYS A 203 12.62 -4.24 28.14
N GLU A 204 13.55 -3.41 28.59
CA GLU A 204 14.01 -3.38 29.99
C GLU A 204 13.24 -2.32 30.78
N THR A 205 13.10 -1.11 30.21
CA THR A 205 12.42 0.00 30.90
C THR A 205 10.93 0.10 30.59
N GLY A 206 10.48 -0.50 29.49
CA GLY A 206 9.10 -0.34 29.00
C GLY A 206 8.82 1.02 28.34
N GLU A 207 9.82 1.91 28.27
CA GLU A 207 9.69 3.24 27.70
C GLU A 207 9.54 3.18 26.18
N LEU A 208 8.75 4.11 25.64
CA LEU A 208 8.61 4.28 24.19
C LEU A 208 9.73 5.16 23.64
N LYS A 209 10.30 4.77 22.50
CA LYS A 209 11.28 5.55 21.76
C LYS A 209 11.02 5.49 20.26
N ILE A 210 11.39 6.55 19.56
CA ILE A 210 11.40 6.55 18.09
C ILE A 210 12.70 5.89 17.64
N GLN A 211 12.58 4.93 16.73
CA GLN A 211 13.72 4.24 16.14
C GLN A 211 13.57 4.21 14.61
N GLU A 212 14.65 4.54 13.91
CA GLU A 212 14.73 4.30 12.47
C GLU A 212 14.70 2.78 12.21
N ARG A 213 13.85 2.38 11.27
CA ARG A 213 13.72 1.01 10.78
C ARG A 213 14.05 1.01 9.31
N THR A 214 14.84 0.01 8.91
CA THR A 214 15.04 -0.34 7.51
C THR A 214 14.31 -1.65 7.24
N TYR A 215 13.45 -1.66 6.25
CA TYR A 215 12.79 -2.86 5.74
C TYR A 215 13.26 -3.13 4.32
N MET A 216 13.90 -4.27 4.10
CA MET A 216 14.27 -4.71 2.76
C MET A 216 13.04 -5.30 2.06
N ILE A 217 12.65 -4.71 0.93
CA ILE A 217 11.42 -5.05 0.22
C ILE A 217 11.65 -6.17 -0.82
N TYR A 218 12.87 -6.37 -1.36
CA TYR A 218 13.13 -7.50 -2.30
C TYR A 218 14.57 -8.06 -2.34
N ASP A 219 14.63 -9.39 -2.50
CA ASP A 219 15.74 -10.23 -3.02
C ASP A 219 15.25 -11.05 -4.25
N GLY A 220 14.53 -10.41 -5.16
CA GLY A 220 13.88 -11.05 -6.31
C GLY A 220 13.40 -10.03 -7.33
N THR A 221 13.23 -10.43 -8.59
CA THR A 221 12.92 -9.52 -9.70
C THR A 221 11.71 -8.64 -9.39
N ILE A 222 11.89 -7.31 -9.36
CA ILE A 222 10.79 -6.36 -9.49
C ILE A 222 10.45 -6.35 -10.98
N VAL A 223 9.41 -7.07 -11.37
CA VAL A 223 8.82 -6.91 -12.71
C VAL A 223 7.83 -5.76 -12.58
N LEU A 224 8.16 -4.61 -13.17
CA LEU A 224 7.29 -3.45 -13.25
C LEU A 224 6.25 -3.63 -14.35
#